data_AF-A0A6B2H9N9-F1
#
_entry.id   AF-A0A6B2H9N9-F1
#
_cell.length_a   1.000
_cell.length_b   1.000
_cell.length_c   1.000
_cell.angle_alpha   90.00
_cell.angle_beta   90.00
_cell.angle_gamma   90.00
#
_symmetry.space_group_name_H-M   'P 1'
#
loop_
_entity.id
_entity.type
_entity.pdbx_description
1 polymer ?
#
loop_
_entity_poly.entity_id
_entity_poly.type
_entity_poly.pdbx_seq_one_letter_code
_entity_poly.pdbx_strand_id
1 'polypeptide(L)'
;MATVQYTKTSFQQPGRINEEAYYELRREVIKNRDFEIDPNFETFSQHFSGLLKTIVISLALALFCFGVFKDGNPMIAVGGISMMIFIFSLIRLFLEGPSFATYAKKRTEYFARMKYAIQNTSSYHEFTQVFYR
;
A
#
# COMPACT_ATOMS: atom_id res chain seq x y z
N MET A 1 -30.74 3.99 3.86
CA MET A 1 -29.40 4.53 3.54
C MET A 1 -28.52 3.36 3.11
N ALA A 2 -28.00 3.36 1.89
CA ALA A 2 -27.09 2.30 1.44
C ALA A 2 -25.70 2.52 2.08
N THR A 3 -25.20 1.52 2.82
CA THR A 3 -23.87 1.58 3.45
C THR A 3 -22.84 1.01 2.47
N VAL A 4 -21.93 1.85 1.98
CA VAL A 4 -20.82 1.41 1.14
C VAL A 4 -19.78 0.73 2.03
N GLN A 5 -19.59 -0.58 1.86
CA GLN A 5 -18.53 -1.32 2.55
C GLN A 5 -17.20 -1.11 1.80
N TYR A 6 -16.14 -0.74 2.53
CA TYR A 6 -14.78 -0.60 1.99
C TYR A 6 -13.76 -1.11 3.02
N THR A 7 -12.62 -1.60 2.53
CA THR A 7 -11.58 -2.15 3.40
C THR A 7 -10.74 -1.03 4.01
N LYS A 8 -10.60 -1.04 5.34
CA LYS A 8 -9.64 -0.19 6.05
C LYS A 8 -8.40 -1.01 6.40
N THR A 9 -7.28 -0.66 5.80
CA THR A 9 -5.97 -1.22 6.17
C THR A 9 -5.41 -0.42 7.35
N SER A 10 -5.14 -1.11 8.46
CA SER A 10 -4.51 -0.50 9.64
C SER A 10 -3.22 -1.24 9.97
N PHE A 11 -2.19 -0.49 10.33
CA PHE A 11 -0.91 -1.09 10.68
C PHE A 11 -0.98 -1.60 12.10
N GLN A 12 -0.97 -2.92 12.26
CA GLN A 12 -0.79 -3.56 13.55
C GLN A 12 0.71 -3.64 13.81
N GLN A 13 1.19 -2.88 14.79
CA GLN A 13 2.59 -2.89 15.17
C GLN A 13 2.99 -4.31 15.57
N PRO A 14 4.11 -4.85 15.03
CA PRO A 14 4.66 -6.09 15.51
C PRO A 14 4.90 -6.04 17.02
N GLY A 15 4.73 -7.19 17.67
CA GLY A 15 5.03 -7.36 19.10
C GLY A 15 6.50 -7.15 19.43
N ARG A 16 6.86 -7.36 20.69
CA ARG A 16 8.27 -7.33 21.11
C ARG A 16 9.04 -8.43 20.40
N ILE A 17 10.11 -8.04 19.70
CA ILE A 17 11.07 -9.00 19.15
C ILE A 17 11.85 -9.64 20.30
N ASN A 18 12.24 -10.91 20.16
CA ASN A 18 13.11 -11.56 21.13
C ASN A 18 14.57 -11.10 20.96
N GLU A 19 15.40 -11.42 21.94
CA GLU A 19 16.81 -11.04 21.95
C GLU A 19 17.61 -11.64 20.78
N GLU A 20 17.28 -12.87 20.38
CA GLU A 20 17.90 -13.55 19.24
C GLU A 20 17.65 -12.80 17.93
N ALA A 21 16.38 -12.46 17.63
CA ALA A 21 16.02 -11.69 16.45
C ALA A 21 16.66 -10.29 16.45
N TYR A 22 16.83 -9.67 17.63
CA TYR A 22 17.55 -8.40 17.73
C TYR A 22 19.01 -8.54 17.25
N TYR A 23 19.75 -9.55 17.71
CA TYR A 23 21.15 -9.73 17.30
C TYR A 23 21.29 -10.18 15.85
N GLU A 24 20.34 -10.93 15.30
CA GLU A 24 20.27 -11.23 13.87
C GLU A 24 20.08 -9.97 13.04
N LEU A 25 19.04 -9.20 13.32
CA LEU A 25 18.76 -7.93 12.63
C LEU A 25 19.92 -6.94 12.78
N ARG A 26 20.55 -6.87 13.95
CA ARG A 26 21.72 -6.02 14.18
C ARG A 26 22.90 -6.43 13.30
N ARG A 27 23.19 -7.73 13.19
CA ARG A 27 24.25 -8.24 12.30
C ARG A 27 23.96 -7.89 10.84
N GLU A 28 22.71 -8.05 10.40
CA GLU A 28 22.30 -7.74 9.02
C GLU A 28 22.36 -6.25 8.71
N VAL A 29 21.89 -5.40 9.61
CA VAL A 29 21.91 -3.93 9.46
C VAL A 29 23.35 -3.38 9.46
N ILE A 30 24.27 -3.97 10.24
CA ILE A 30 25.68 -3.59 10.23
C ILE A 30 26.37 -4.05 8.94
N LYS A 31 26.04 -5.25 8.45
CA LYS A 31 26.63 -5.84 7.23
C LYS A 31 26.15 -5.12 5.96
N ASN A 32 24.87 -4.74 5.92
CA ASN A 32 24.23 -4.12 4.76
C ASN A 32 23.55 -2.80 5.15
N ARG A 33 24.13 -1.66 4.75
CA ARG A 33 23.54 -0.34 5.02
C ARG A 33 22.13 -0.17 4.44
N ASP A 34 21.89 -0.79 3.28
CA ASP A 34 20.60 -0.72 2.57
C ASP A 34 19.62 -1.82 3.01
N PHE A 35 19.91 -2.53 4.10
CA PHE A 35 19.00 -3.55 4.62
C PHE A 35 17.65 -2.93 5.00
N GLU A 36 16.58 -3.45 4.40
CA GLU A 36 15.20 -3.16 4.76
C GLU A 36 14.74 -4.20 5.78
N ILE A 37 14.40 -3.75 6.98
CA ILE A 37 13.88 -4.61 8.06
C ILE A 37 12.49 -5.15 7.70
N ASP A 38 11.80 -4.50 6.76
CA ASP A 38 10.45 -4.85 6.37
C ASP A 38 10.45 -5.93 5.27
N PRO A 39 10.14 -7.21 5.58
CA PRO A 39 10.22 -8.28 4.61
C PRO A 39 9.10 -8.25 3.54
N ASN A 40 8.04 -7.47 3.77
CA ASN A 40 6.84 -7.45 2.91
C ASN A 40 6.54 -6.03 2.41
N PHE A 41 7.55 -5.20 2.16
CA PHE A 41 7.35 -3.82 1.74
C PHE A 41 6.50 -3.78 0.46
N GLU A 42 5.26 -3.31 0.59
CA GLU A 42 4.33 -3.17 -0.51
C GLU A 42 4.08 -1.68 -0.77
N THR A 43 4.45 -1.23 -1.96
CA THR A 43 4.21 0.16 -2.37
C THR A 43 2.74 0.37 -2.74
N PHE A 44 2.28 1.63 -2.67
CA PHE A 44 0.92 2.01 -3.09
C PHE A 44 0.58 1.52 -4.50
N SER A 45 1.52 1.67 -5.44
CA SER A 45 1.31 1.24 -6.83
C SER A 45 1.22 -0.28 -6.97
N GLN A 46 1.92 -1.05 -6.13
CA GLN A 46 1.83 -2.51 -6.15
C GLN A 46 0.47 -2.96 -5.59
N HIS A 47 0.07 -2.41 -4.44
CA HIS A 47 -1.19 -2.72 -3.79
C HIS A 47 -2.41 -2.42 -4.67
N PHE A 48 -2.40 -1.26 -5.34
CA PHE A 48 -3.49 -0.85 -6.23
C PHE A 48 -3.23 -1.17 -7.70
N SER A 49 -2.23 -1.99 -8.04
CA SER A 49 -1.84 -2.26 -9.44
C SER A 49 -2.99 -2.76 -10.29
N GLY A 50 -3.83 -3.66 -9.77
CA GLY A 50 -5.01 -4.17 -10.44
C GLY A 50 -6.05 -3.06 -10.69
N LEU A 51 -6.33 -2.24 -9.68
CA LEU A 51 -7.27 -1.12 -9.80
C LEU A 51 -6.78 -0.07 -10.79
N LEU A 52 -5.49 0.29 -10.74
CA LEU A 52 -4.88 1.23 -11.68
C LEU A 52 -4.95 0.72 -13.13
N LYS A 53 -4.68 -0.57 -13.37
CA LYS A 53 -4.84 -1.18 -14.69
C LYS A 53 -6.30 -1.12 -15.17
N THR A 54 -7.26 -1.45 -14.31
CA THR A 54 -8.68 -1.38 -14.63
C THR A 54 -9.11 0.05 -15.00
N ILE A 55 -8.65 1.05 -14.25
CA ILE A 55 -8.91 2.47 -14.55
C ILE A 55 -8.39 2.83 -15.95
N VAL A 56 -7.14 2.47 -16.27
CA VAL A 56 -6.54 2.77 -17.58
C VAL A 56 -7.29 2.08 -18.71
N ILE A 57 -7.58 0.78 -18.58
CA ILE A 57 -8.27 0.00 -19.61
C ILE A 57 -9.70 0.52 -19.83
N SER A 58 -10.43 0.79 -18.75
CA SER A 58 -11.81 1.27 -18.84
C SER A 58 -11.90 2.67 -19.43
N LEU A 59 -10.99 3.56 -19.07
CA LEU A 59 -10.91 4.89 -19.68
C LEU A 59 -10.57 4.80 -21.18
N ALA A 60 -9.57 3.99 -21.54
CA ALA A 60 -9.17 3.81 -22.93
C ALA A 60 -10.32 3.23 -23.79
N LEU A 61 -11.03 2.23 -23.25
CA LEU A 61 -12.15 1.61 -23.94
C LEU A 61 -13.35 2.56 -24.07
N ALA A 62 -13.66 3.33 -23.02
CA ALA A 62 -14.72 4.35 -23.08
C ALA A 62 -14.42 5.41 -24.15
N LEU A 63 -13.20 5.95 -24.14
CA LEU A 63 -12.77 6.97 -25.12
C LEU A 63 -12.76 6.41 -26.55
N PHE A 64 -12.30 5.17 -26.74
CA PHE A 64 -12.34 4.50 -28.04
C PHE A 64 -13.79 4.33 -28.53
N CYS A 65 -14.67 3.82 -27.67
CA CYS A 65 -16.06 3.59 -28.02
C CYS A 65 -16.81 4.88 -28.38
N PHE A 66 -16.64 5.95 -27.60
CA PHE A 66 -17.30 7.23 -27.86
C PHE A 66 -16.65 8.06 -28.97
N GLY A 67 -15.34 7.90 -29.19
CA GLY A 67 -14.60 8.65 -30.20
C GLY A 67 -14.73 8.07 -31.62
N VAL A 68 -14.93 6.75 -31.73
CA VAL A 68 -14.97 6.05 -33.03
C VAL A 68 -16.38 5.76 -33.51
N PHE A 69 -17.31 5.43 -32.62
CA PHE A 69 -18.65 5.00 -33.00
C PHE A 69 -19.70 6.11 -32.81
N LYS A 70 -20.69 6.13 -33.71
CA LYS A 70 -21.80 7.10 -33.70
C LYS A 70 -23.11 6.48 -33.20
N ASP A 71 -24.03 7.36 -32.83
CA ASP A 71 -25.32 7.01 -32.24
C ASP A 71 -26.04 5.89 -33.02
N GLY A 72 -26.50 4.88 -32.27
CA GLY A 72 -27.10 3.65 -32.81
C GLY A 72 -26.15 2.45 -32.87
N ASN A 73 -24.84 2.65 -32.71
CA ASN A 73 -23.89 1.53 -32.61
C ASN A 73 -23.89 0.94 -31.19
N PRO A 74 -24.05 -0.40 -31.03
CA PRO A 74 -24.05 -1.05 -29.72
C PRO A 74 -22.73 -0.84 -28.93
N MET A 75 -21.63 -0.52 -29.60
CA MET A 75 -20.35 -0.19 -28.95
C MET A 75 -20.43 1.07 -28.07
N ILE A 76 -21.39 1.97 -28.30
CA ILE A 76 -21.62 3.12 -27.41
C ILE A 76 -22.09 2.65 -26.03
N ALA A 77 -22.92 1.61 -25.98
CA ALA A 77 -23.36 1.02 -24.71
C ALA A 77 -22.17 0.38 -23.96
N VAL A 78 -21.26 -0.26 -24.69
CA VAL A 78 -20.00 -0.78 -24.12
C VAL A 78 -19.14 0.36 -23.55
N GLY A 79 -19.05 1.48 -24.27
CA GLY A 79 -18.39 2.70 -23.78
C GLY A 79 -19.02 3.22 -22.48
N GLY A 80 -20.35 3.23 -22.39
CA GLY A 80 -21.08 3.61 -21.18
C GLY A 80 -20.81 2.70 -19.99
N ILE A 81 -20.84 1.37 -20.19
CA ILE A 81 -20.49 0.39 -19.15
C ILE A 81 -19.03 0.59 -18.70
N SER A 82 -18.12 0.78 -19.65
CA SER A 82 -16.72 1.02 -19.35
C SER A 82 -16.51 2.28 -18.52
N MET A 83 -17.21 3.37 -18.85
CA MET A 83 -17.20 4.61 -18.08
C MET A 83 -17.73 4.42 -16.66
N MET A 84 -18.78 3.61 -16.47
CA MET A 84 -19.26 3.25 -15.13
C MET A 84 -18.21 2.48 -14.32
N ILE A 85 -17.54 1.50 -14.93
CA ILE A 85 -16.45 0.75 -14.29
C ILE A 85 -15.30 1.68 -13.89
N PHE A 86 -14.94 2.64 -14.75
CA PHE A 86 -13.95 3.67 -14.47
C PHE A 86 -14.33 4.49 -13.22
N ILE A 87 -15.56 5.02 -13.18
CA ILE A 87 -16.05 5.83 -12.05
C ILE A 87 -16.03 5.03 -10.75
N PHE A 88 -16.54 3.80 -10.74
CA PHE A 88 -16.53 2.95 -9.55
C PHE A 88 -15.10 2.60 -9.09
N SER A 89 -14.20 2.36 -10.03
CA SER A 89 -12.79 2.06 -9.72
C SER A 89 -12.10 3.28 -9.07
N LEU A 90 -12.40 4.50 -9.56
CA LEU A 90 -11.93 5.73 -8.93
C LEU A 90 -12.49 5.91 -7.52
N ILE A 91 -13.80 5.75 -7.33
CA ILE A 91 -14.44 5.85 -6.02
C ILE A 91 -13.78 4.87 -5.04
N ARG A 92 -13.56 3.62 -5.46
CA ARG A 92 -12.89 2.62 -4.64
C ARG A 92 -11.47 3.05 -4.27
N LEU A 93 -10.69 3.56 -5.22
CA LEU A 93 -9.35 4.09 -4.96
C LEU A 93 -9.36 5.27 -3.99
N PHE A 94 -10.34 6.17 -4.09
CA PHE A 94 -10.50 7.31 -3.18
C PHE A 94 -10.91 6.89 -1.76
N LEU A 95 -11.68 5.81 -1.61
CA LEU A 95 -12.10 5.31 -0.30
C LEU A 95 -11.00 4.48 0.39
N GLU A 96 -10.33 3.59 -0.35
CA GLU A 96 -9.31 2.67 0.20
C GLU A 96 -7.91 3.32 0.25
N GLY A 97 -7.60 4.17 -0.74
CA GLY A 97 -6.27 4.76 -0.94
C GLY A 97 -5.74 5.54 0.27
N PRO A 98 -6.51 6.46 0.87
CA PRO A 98 -6.05 7.20 2.06
C PRO A 98 -5.74 6.29 3.25
N SER A 99 -6.54 5.22 3.43
CA SER A 99 -6.30 4.24 4.51
C SER A 99 -5.00 3.49 4.28
N PHE A 100 -4.75 3.01 3.05
CA PHE A 100 -3.51 2.31 2.73
C PHE A 100 -2.30 3.25 2.78
N ALA A 101 -2.42 4.50 2.33
CA ALA A 101 -1.34 5.48 2.42
C ALA A 101 -0.95 5.75 3.89
N THR A 102 -1.94 5.85 4.78
CA THR A 102 -1.71 5.98 6.22
C THR A 102 -1.04 4.73 6.80
N TYR A 103 -1.48 3.54 6.39
CA TYR A 103 -0.86 2.26 6.75
C TYR A 103 0.62 2.23 6.33
N ALA A 104 0.92 2.49 5.06
CA ALA A 104 2.26 2.46 4.50
C ALA A 104 3.18 3.45 5.23
N LYS A 105 2.70 4.69 5.47
CA LYS A 105 3.44 5.69 6.24
C LYS A 105 3.79 5.21 7.64
N LYS A 106 2.80 4.74 8.42
CA LYS A 106 3.02 4.27 9.80
C LYS A 106 3.98 3.08 9.85
N ARG A 107 3.87 2.16 8.88
CA ARG A 107 4.74 1.00 8.74
C ARG A 107 6.19 1.41 8.45
N THR A 108 6.40 2.28 7.47
CA THR A 108 7.73 2.82 7.13
C THR A 108 8.34 3.56 8.32
N GLU A 109 7.57 4.41 9.01
CA GLU A 109 8.03 5.13 10.20
C GLU A 109 8.44 4.17 11.33
N TYR A 110 7.66 3.11 11.58
CA TYR A 110 7.97 2.10 12.59
C TYR A 110 9.29 1.38 12.29
N PHE A 111 9.44 0.85 11.07
CA PHE A 111 10.65 0.12 10.70
C PHE A 111 11.89 1.03 10.56
N ALA A 112 11.72 2.28 10.15
CA ALA A 112 12.81 3.27 10.16
C ALA A 112 13.28 3.57 11.59
N ARG A 113 12.35 3.78 12.53
CA ARG A 113 12.68 3.94 13.96
C ARG A 113 13.35 2.71 14.52
N MET A 114 12.89 1.52 14.15
CA MET A 114 13.47 0.25 14.59
C MET A 114 14.91 0.10 14.09
N LYS A 115 15.14 0.37 12.80
CA LYS A 115 16.49 0.38 12.21
C LYS A 115 17.41 1.36 12.91
N TYR A 116 16.93 2.58 13.17
CA TYR A 116 17.69 3.59 13.91
C TYR A 116 18.02 3.11 15.33
N ALA A 117 17.06 2.55 16.07
CA ALA A 117 17.30 2.04 17.41
C ALA A 117 18.31 0.89 17.43
N ILE A 118 18.23 -0.05 16.48
CA ILE A 118 19.18 -1.16 16.35
C ILE A 118 20.60 -0.66 16.04
N GLN A 119 20.75 0.36 15.18
CA GLN A 119 22.05 0.94 14.85
C GLN A 119 22.71 1.67 16.02
N ASN A 120 21.92 2.28 16.90
CA ASN A 120 22.42 3.12 18.00
C ASN A 120 22.48 2.41 19.35
N THR A 121 22.11 1.13 19.42
CA THR A 121 22.13 0.35 20.67
C THR A 121 23.12 -0.81 20.59
N SER A 122 23.74 -1.12 21.72
CA SER A 122 24.74 -2.17 21.83
C SER A 122 24.17 -3.47 22.38
N SER A 123 23.08 -3.38 23.16
CA SER A 123 22.42 -4.50 23.81
C SER A 123 20.92 -4.50 23.57
N TYR A 124 20.32 -5.69 23.68
CA TYR A 124 18.87 -5.85 23.62
C TYR A 124 18.13 -5.05 24.71
N HIS A 125 18.72 -4.94 25.90
CA HIS A 125 18.14 -4.16 26.99
C HIS A 125 18.02 -2.67 26.62
N GLU A 126 19.10 -2.06 26.11
CA GLU A 126 19.08 -0.68 25.62
C GLU A 126 18.07 -0.49 24.49
N PHE A 127 18.03 -1.41 23.53
CA PHE A 127 17.07 -1.39 22.44
C PHE A 127 15.63 -1.35 22.94
N THR A 128 15.26 -2.22 23.89
CA THR A 128 13.90 -2.27 24.39
C THR A 128 13.49 -0.98 25.11
N GLN A 129 14.41 -0.32 25.81
CA GLN A 129 14.16 0.96 26.48
C GLN A 129 14.02 2.13 25.51
N VAL A 130 14.73 2.10 24.38
CA VAL A 130 14.70 3.17 23.37
C VAL A 130 13.50 3.02 22.42
N PHE A 131 13.16 1.79 22.03
CA PHE A 131 12.17 1.55 20.98
C PHE A 131 10.74 1.34 21.49
N TYR A 132 10.56 0.63 22.62
CA TYR A 132 9.24 0.25 23.16
C TYR A 132 8.77 1.09 24.35
N ARG A 133 9.49 2.15 24.71
CA ARG A 133 9.08 3.12 25.73
C ARG A 133 8.16 4.19 25.13
#